data_AF-A0A1S8B6L9-F1
#
_entry.id   AF-A0A1S8B6L9-F1
#
_cell.length_a   1.000
_cell.length_b   1.000
_cell.length_c   1.000
_cell.angle_alpha   90.00
_cell.angle_beta   90.00
_cell.angle_gamma   90.00
#
_symmetry.space_group_name_H-M   'P 1'
#
loop_
_entity.id
_entity.type
_entity.pdbx_description
1 polymer ?
#
loop_
_entity_poly.entity_id
_entity_poly.type
_entity_poly.pdbx_seq_one_letter_code
_entity_poly.pdbx_strand_id
1 'polypeptide(L)'
;MALTPVERRNSFLREDIHNTEPETFEEPPAVITTPVGDMWPRPYYLENGLRRVQPYHFTYNTNCKQRWRGRELLEIFTDEFRDRPAEYYKEAIENGTIVVNGKRASSINHILKNGDIISHTMHRHEPPVTAAPIGVVHEDDDIIVINKPAGVPVHPAGRYNFNSVVEILRAQRDYSFNPSPCNRLDRLTSGVMFIGKNRAAADDLSVQIKDRTVKKEYVARVVGEFPDGDVVCEKPILQISPKLGLNRVRANGKEARTVFRRLAYYPPAPREADDQTAAADEEEKQRSEAEKEGKPWKSLRGYSIVRCRPLTGRTHQIRVHLQFLGHPISNDPIYANQRVFGPALAQNDDRSDDDDDIVTRLGRMGKDEVAEAVAYHDEMVDDYNKRKAEKLSGEVCDICNTALYTDPGVHELGIYLHARKYACEAGRWSYETELPAWALPPAGYEGPTEATVESDPLAADLAKLGLNDDGTVTEERRKAEAGKEAADGEEQQPAAVAVAAA
;
A
#
# COMPACT_ATOMS: atom_id res chain seq x y z
N MET A 1 -8.60 53.37 26.19
CA MET A 1 -8.09 52.77 24.96
C MET A 1 -7.57 51.39 25.29
N ALA A 2 -8.27 50.35 24.86
CA ALA A 2 -7.96 48.96 25.14
C ALA A 2 -7.04 48.39 24.05
N LEU A 3 -5.94 47.76 24.46
CA LEU A 3 -4.97 47.08 23.60
C LEU A 3 -5.57 45.78 23.05
N THR A 4 -5.10 45.36 21.87
CA THR A 4 -5.68 44.26 21.08
C THR A 4 -5.22 42.87 21.55
N PRO A 5 -5.96 41.78 21.22
CA PRO A 5 -5.66 40.42 21.70
C PRO A 5 -4.32 39.82 21.22
N VAL A 6 -3.64 40.45 20.25
CA VAL A 6 -2.36 39.97 19.69
C VAL A 6 -1.18 40.36 20.60
N GLU A 7 -1.33 41.38 21.44
CA GLU A 7 -0.23 41.95 22.23
C GLU A 7 -0.09 41.32 23.63
N ARG A 8 -1.06 40.50 24.09
CA ARG A 8 -0.99 39.81 25.39
C ARG A 8 -0.36 38.42 25.36
N ARG A 9 -0.01 37.89 24.18
CA ARG A 9 0.53 36.52 24.06
C ARG A 9 2.06 36.42 24.05
N ASN A 10 2.77 37.54 24.16
CA ASN A 10 4.23 37.58 24.09
C ASN A 10 4.95 37.87 25.42
N SER A 11 4.27 37.83 26.57
CA SER A 11 4.88 38.14 27.88
C SER A 11 5.07 36.95 28.81
N PHE A 12 4.97 35.70 28.33
CA PHE A 12 5.10 34.49 29.18
C PHE A 12 6.13 33.46 28.70
N LEU A 13 7.09 33.83 27.85
CA LEU A 13 8.17 32.94 27.39
C LEU A 13 9.55 33.61 27.39
N ARG A 14 9.83 34.45 28.39
CA ARG A 14 11.17 35.03 28.59
C ARG A 14 11.57 34.93 30.05
N GLU A 15 11.83 33.71 30.49
CA GLU A 15 12.75 33.39 31.58
C GLU A 15 13.00 31.87 31.45
N ASP A 16 14.27 31.47 31.53
CA ASP A 16 14.80 30.09 31.38
C ASP A 16 15.26 29.60 29.99
N ILE A 17 15.86 30.48 29.17
CA ILE A 17 16.79 30.04 28.11
C ILE A 17 18.11 30.81 28.23
N HIS A 18 18.89 30.46 29.26
CA HIS A 18 20.32 30.74 29.25
C HIS A 18 21.10 29.44 29.37
N ASN A 19 21.95 29.25 28.35
CA ASN A 19 23.12 28.38 28.29
C ASN A 19 22.96 27.02 27.57
N THR A 20 22.59 27.08 26.29
CA THR A 20 23.19 26.16 25.30
C THR A 20 23.79 27.05 24.21
N GLU A 21 25.11 26.97 24.03
CA GLU A 21 25.79 27.57 22.88
C GLU A 21 25.07 27.09 21.60
N PRO A 22 24.87 27.96 20.59
CA PRO A 22 24.33 27.49 19.32
C PRO A 22 25.29 26.42 18.79
N GLU A 23 24.82 25.17 18.70
CA GLU A 23 25.58 24.08 18.08
C GLU A 23 26.09 24.59 16.74
N THR A 24 27.39 24.86 16.64
CA THR A 24 28.02 25.29 15.40
C THR A 24 27.76 24.20 14.39
N PHE A 25 27.02 24.53 13.33
CA PHE A 25 26.80 23.63 12.21
C PHE A 25 28.14 23.38 11.52
N GLU A 26 28.85 22.35 11.97
CA GLU A 26 29.99 21.80 11.25
C GLU A 26 29.44 21.05 10.04
N GLU A 27 29.91 21.44 8.86
CA GLU A 27 29.55 20.77 7.62
C GLU A 27 30.05 19.32 7.69
N PRO A 28 29.17 18.33 7.47
CA PRO A 28 29.51 16.95 7.75
C PRO A 28 30.59 16.47 6.75
N PRO A 29 31.49 15.57 7.16
CA PRO A 29 32.63 15.15 6.34
C PRO A 29 32.18 14.57 4.99
N ALA A 30 33.01 14.70 3.95
CA ALA A 30 32.69 14.14 2.65
C ALA A 30 32.36 12.63 2.77
N VAL A 31 31.19 12.25 2.28
CA VAL A 31 30.69 10.88 2.30
C VAL A 31 31.69 9.97 1.57
N ILE A 32 32.05 8.82 2.15
CA ILE A 32 32.61 7.73 1.33
C ILE A 32 31.44 7.21 0.49
N THR A 33 31.19 7.89 -0.62
CA THR A 33 30.57 7.22 -1.75
C THR A 33 31.59 6.17 -2.15
N THR A 34 31.34 4.91 -1.81
CA THR A 34 31.56 3.88 -2.81
C THR A 34 30.40 4.11 -3.78
N PRO A 35 30.57 4.91 -4.85
CA PRO A 35 29.61 4.78 -5.94
C PRO A 35 29.58 3.29 -6.25
N VAL A 36 28.40 2.76 -6.54
CA VAL A 36 28.29 1.53 -7.30
C VAL A 36 29.14 1.79 -8.54
N GLY A 37 30.43 1.41 -8.52
CA GLY A 37 31.43 1.97 -9.43
C GLY A 37 30.89 1.81 -10.82
N ASP A 38 30.65 2.91 -11.54
CA ASP A 38 29.67 3.04 -12.64
C ASP A 38 29.27 1.69 -13.24
N MET A 39 28.35 0.99 -12.59
CA MET A 39 27.91 -0.33 -13.06
C MET A 39 26.95 -0.05 -14.21
N TRP A 40 27.56 0.22 -15.36
CA TRP A 40 26.92 0.53 -16.62
C TRP A 40 27.41 -0.44 -17.70
N PRO A 41 26.49 -1.04 -18.49
CA PRO A 41 25.04 -1.02 -18.30
C PRO A 41 24.62 -1.65 -16.96
N ARG A 42 23.48 -1.22 -16.43
CA ARG A 42 22.92 -1.84 -15.21
C ARG A 42 22.78 -3.34 -15.46
N PRO A 43 23.02 -4.19 -14.45
CA PRO A 43 23.07 -5.63 -14.66
C PRO A 43 21.66 -6.24 -14.70
N TYR A 44 20.76 -5.64 -15.48
CA TYR A 44 19.44 -6.22 -15.72
C TYR A 44 19.59 -7.42 -16.64
N TYR A 45 18.92 -8.50 -16.28
CA TYR A 45 18.67 -9.61 -17.18
C TYR A 45 17.24 -10.10 -17.00
N LEU A 46 16.67 -10.59 -18.09
CA LEU A 46 15.31 -11.09 -18.12
C LEU A 46 15.35 -12.61 -18.14
N GLU A 47 14.61 -13.23 -17.25
CA GLU A 47 14.57 -14.68 -17.12
C GLU A 47 13.18 -15.10 -16.63
N ASN A 48 12.55 -16.07 -17.29
CA ASN A 48 11.25 -16.64 -16.87
C ASN A 48 10.14 -15.59 -16.64
N GLY A 49 10.14 -14.49 -17.40
CA GLY A 49 9.16 -13.40 -17.24
C GLY A 49 9.45 -12.45 -16.08
N LEU A 50 10.61 -12.58 -15.43
CA LEU A 50 11.08 -11.72 -14.36
C LEU A 50 12.23 -10.82 -14.82
N ARG A 51 12.25 -9.59 -14.31
CA ARG A 51 13.39 -8.68 -14.37
C ARG A 51 14.22 -8.86 -13.11
N ARG A 52 15.47 -9.27 -13.32
CA ARG A 52 16.47 -9.47 -12.29
C ARG A 52 17.55 -8.42 -12.37
N VAL A 53 18.29 -8.29 -11.28
CA VAL A 53 19.44 -7.41 -11.11
C VAL A 53 20.56 -8.29 -10.56
N GLN A 54 21.73 -8.33 -11.21
CA GLN A 54 22.85 -9.08 -10.62
C GLN A 54 23.22 -8.47 -9.27
N PRO A 55 23.54 -9.28 -8.25
CA PRO A 55 23.97 -8.78 -6.96
C PRO A 55 25.13 -7.80 -7.06
N TYR A 56 25.11 -6.77 -6.22
CA TYR A 56 26.07 -5.68 -6.29
C TYR A 56 26.36 -5.10 -4.91
N HIS A 57 27.52 -4.46 -4.75
CA HIS A 57 27.82 -3.72 -3.53
C HIS A 57 27.18 -2.33 -3.59
N PHE A 58 26.51 -1.94 -2.51
CA PHE A 58 25.85 -0.64 -2.39
C PHE A 58 26.14 -0.04 -1.02
N THR A 59 26.53 1.23 -0.99
CA THR A 59 26.74 1.99 0.25
C THR A 59 25.56 2.90 0.53
N TYR A 60 24.83 2.61 1.61
CA TYR A 60 23.87 3.54 2.17
C TYR A 60 24.59 4.62 2.95
N ASN A 61 24.17 5.86 2.77
CA ASN A 61 24.70 7.01 3.49
C ASN A 61 23.56 7.76 4.13
N THR A 62 23.67 8.05 5.42
CA THR A 62 22.69 8.84 6.15
C THR A 62 23.39 9.72 7.16
N ASN A 63 22.91 10.96 7.28
CA ASN A 63 23.27 11.80 8.42
C ASN A 63 22.64 11.24 9.71
N CYS A 64 23.28 11.50 10.84
CA CYS A 64 22.77 11.21 12.15
C CYS A 64 21.46 11.97 12.38
N LYS A 65 20.38 11.22 12.65
CA LYS A 65 19.05 11.80 12.88
C LYS A 65 18.94 12.25 14.33
N GLN A 66 18.10 13.23 14.61
CA GLN A 66 17.90 13.75 15.97
C GLN A 66 17.63 12.65 17.01
N ARG A 67 16.79 11.67 16.66
CA ARG A 67 16.44 10.52 17.53
C ARG A 67 17.55 9.48 17.74
N TRP A 68 18.66 9.59 17.01
CA TRP A 68 19.83 8.71 17.12
C TRP A 68 20.95 9.32 17.95
N ARG A 69 20.91 10.64 18.18
CA ARG A 69 21.92 11.35 18.96
C ARG A 69 21.98 10.80 20.37
N GLY A 70 23.18 10.52 20.86
CA GLY A 70 23.41 9.96 22.18
C GLY A 70 23.10 8.47 22.32
N ARG A 71 22.69 7.78 21.25
CA ARG A 71 22.45 6.34 21.24
C ARG A 71 23.62 5.58 20.65
N GLU A 72 23.73 4.31 21.02
CA GLU A 72 24.79 3.42 20.54
C GLU A 72 24.52 2.97 19.09
N LEU A 73 25.59 2.85 18.31
CA LEU A 73 25.52 2.47 16.90
C LEU A 73 24.80 1.13 16.69
N LEU A 74 25.18 0.09 17.46
CA LEU A 74 24.55 -1.22 17.36
C LEU A 74 23.06 -1.20 17.74
N GLU A 75 22.71 -0.45 18.78
CA GLU A 75 21.31 -0.27 19.23
C GLU A 75 20.47 0.35 18.10
N ILE A 76 20.97 1.41 17.47
CA ILE A 76 20.29 2.06 16.34
C ILE A 76 20.11 1.10 15.17
N PHE A 77 21.15 0.36 14.78
CA PHE A 77 21.04 -0.60 13.68
C PHE A 77 20.04 -1.72 13.98
N THR A 78 20.04 -2.23 15.22
CA THR A 78 19.10 -3.26 15.65
C THR A 78 17.66 -2.75 15.73
N ASP A 79 17.46 -1.51 16.17
CA ASP A 79 16.13 -0.92 16.35
C ASP A 79 15.52 -0.36 15.08
N GLU A 80 16.31 0.25 14.20
CA GLU A 80 15.81 0.99 13.04
C GLU A 80 15.95 0.20 11.75
N PHE A 81 17.01 -0.60 11.65
CA PHE A 81 17.38 -1.34 10.44
C PHE A 81 17.18 -2.83 10.65
N ARG A 82 15.94 -3.28 10.89
CA ARG A 82 15.63 -4.68 11.26
C ARG A 82 15.66 -5.69 10.10
N ASP A 83 16.34 -5.37 9.00
CA ASP A 83 16.47 -6.29 7.85
C ASP A 83 17.38 -7.48 8.18
N ARG A 84 18.33 -7.28 9.10
CA ARG A 84 19.36 -8.27 9.48
C ARG A 84 19.37 -8.51 11.00
N PRO A 85 19.83 -9.68 11.46
CA PRO A 85 19.99 -9.95 12.89
C PRO A 85 21.05 -9.04 13.53
N ALA A 86 20.99 -8.89 14.85
CA ALA A 86 21.93 -8.03 15.59
C ALA A 86 23.38 -8.47 15.42
N GLU A 87 23.61 -9.78 15.32
CA GLU A 87 24.91 -10.41 15.08
C GLU A 87 25.55 -9.90 13.78
N TYR A 88 24.77 -9.80 12.70
CA TYR A 88 25.25 -9.24 11.43
C TYR A 88 25.70 -7.78 11.60
N TYR A 89 24.95 -6.96 12.33
CA TYR A 89 25.33 -5.56 12.53
C TYR A 89 26.56 -5.41 13.42
N LYS A 90 26.68 -6.26 14.43
CA LYS A 90 27.87 -6.33 15.26
C LYS A 90 29.10 -6.61 14.41
N GLU A 91 29.06 -7.67 13.59
CA GLU A 91 30.13 -8.02 12.66
C GLU A 91 30.39 -6.93 11.61
N ALA A 92 29.35 -6.27 11.11
CA ALA A 92 29.50 -5.21 10.10
C ALA A 92 30.17 -3.96 10.68
N ILE A 93 29.87 -3.58 11.92
CA ILE A 93 30.57 -2.50 12.64
C ILE A 93 32.01 -2.94 12.94
N GLU A 94 32.18 -4.15 13.44
CA GLU A 94 33.50 -4.70 13.76
C GLU A 94 34.35 -4.81 12.51
N ASN A 95 33.87 -5.24 11.35
CA ASN A 95 34.72 -5.40 10.16
C ASN A 95 34.89 -4.10 9.34
N GLY A 96 34.28 -2.99 9.76
CA GLY A 96 34.39 -1.69 9.08
C GLY A 96 33.53 -1.57 7.81
N THR A 97 32.52 -2.44 7.69
CA THR A 97 31.49 -2.38 6.65
C THR A 97 30.44 -1.32 6.97
N ILE A 98 30.24 -1.05 8.27
CA ILE A 98 29.59 0.14 8.80
C ILE A 98 30.68 1.08 9.32
N VAL A 99 30.68 2.32 8.83
CA VAL A 99 31.65 3.36 9.22
C VAL A 99 30.93 4.65 9.62
N VAL A 100 31.56 5.42 10.50
CA VAL A 100 31.09 6.74 10.92
C VAL A 100 32.12 7.76 10.43
N ASN A 101 31.68 8.77 9.68
CA ASN A 101 32.53 9.81 9.10
C ASN A 101 33.67 9.22 8.24
N GLY A 102 33.35 8.15 7.50
CA GLY A 102 34.31 7.43 6.67
C GLY A 102 35.36 6.61 7.42
N LYS A 103 35.28 6.53 8.75
CA LYS A 103 36.22 5.78 9.59
C LYS A 103 35.49 4.65 10.31
N ARG A 104 36.18 3.51 10.48
CA ARG A 104 35.67 2.39 11.28
C ARG A 104 35.34 2.90 12.68
N ALA A 105 34.16 2.56 13.18
CA ALA A 105 33.74 2.95 14.51
C ALA A 105 34.70 2.37 15.57
N SER A 106 34.93 3.11 16.64
CA SER A 106 35.85 2.71 17.72
C SER A 106 35.41 1.43 18.44
N SER A 107 34.10 1.18 18.49
CA SER A 107 33.48 -0.03 19.06
C SER A 107 32.03 -0.13 18.57
N ILE A 108 31.40 -1.28 18.83
CA ILE A 108 29.97 -1.51 18.57
C ILE A 108 29.06 -0.55 19.36
N ASN A 109 29.55 -0.04 20.49
CA ASN A 109 28.85 0.89 21.37
C ASN A 109 29.20 2.36 21.07
N HIS A 110 29.74 2.64 19.88
CA HIS A 110 30.06 4.00 19.47
C HIS A 110 28.80 4.88 19.54
N ILE A 111 28.86 5.98 20.28
CA ILE A 111 27.73 6.90 20.47
C ILE A 111 27.70 7.91 19.32
N LEU A 112 26.58 7.94 18.60
CA LEU A 112 26.40 8.90 17.50
C LEU A 112 26.11 10.32 18.00
N LYS A 113 26.72 11.29 17.33
CA LYS A 113 26.60 12.73 17.61
C LYS A 113 25.91 13.45 16.48
N ASN A 114 25.49 14.70 16.73
CA ASN A 114 25.01 15.55 15.66
C ASN A 114 26.12 15.80 14.64
N GLY A 115 25.78 15.84 13.35
CA GLY A 115 26.75 16.00 12.26
C GLY A 115 27.43 14.70 11.78
N ASP A 116 27.32 13.60 12.52
CA ASP A 116 27.89 12.32 12.06
C ASP A 116 27.22 11.82 10.78
N ILE A 117 28.02 11.29 9.86
CA ILE A 117 27.56 10.51 8.71
C ILE A 117 27.81 9.04 8.96
N ILE A 118 26.78 8.24 8.79
CA ILE A 118 26.83 6.80 8.88
C ILE A 118 26.78 6.24 7.46
N SER A 119 27.78 5.42 7.13
CA SER A 119 27.85 4.71 5.86
C SER A 119 27.80 3.21 6.11
N HIS A 120 26.94 2.48 5.40
CA HIS A 120 26.82 1.02 5.48
C HIS A 120 26.91 0.44 4.08
N THR A 121 28.03 -0.22 3.79
CA THR A 121 28.23 -0.93 2.52
C THR A 121 27.67 -2.34 2.63
N MET A 122 26.82 -2.79 1.70
CA MET A 122 26.31 -4.15 1.73
C MET A 122 26.25 -4.75 0.34
N HIS A 123 26.45 -6.06 0.27
CA HIS A 123 26.21 -6.85 -0.93
C HIS A 123 24.71 -7.10 -1.05
N ARG A 124 24.07 -6.42 -2.00
CA ARG A 124 22.64 -6.30 -2.15
C ARG A 124 22.09 -7.32 -3.14
N HIS A 125 20.99 -7.94 -2.75
CA HIS A 125 20.20 -8.87 -3.55
C HIS A 125 18.79 -8.28 -3.67
N GLU A 126 18.45 -7.76 -4.84
CA GLU A 126 17.11 -7.23 -5.07
C GLU A 126 16.15 -8.37 -5.45
N PRO A 127 14.95 -8.44 -4.84
CA PRO A 127 13.95 -9.38 -5.30
C PRO A 127 13.59 -9.10 -6.77
N PRO A 128 13.40 -10.15 -7.58
CA PRO A 128 12.97 -9.97 -8.96
C PRO A 128 11.57 -9.33 -9.01
N VAL A 129 11.34 -8.56 -10.07
CA VAL A 129 10.02 -7.96 -10.37
C VAL A 129 9.54 -8.45 -11.73
N THR A 130 8.32 -8.12 -12.13
CA THR A 130 7.84 -8.48 -13.47
C THR A 130 8.74 -7.93 -14.58
N ALA A 131 8.94 -8.71 -15.64
CA ALA A 131 9.61 -8.26 -16.86
C ALA A 131 8.71 -7.39 -17.75
N ALA A 132 7.41 -7.27 -17.44
CA ALA A 132 6.47 -6.50 -18.23
C ALA A 132 6.98 -5.07 -18.47
N PRO A 133 6.84 -4.53 -19.70
CA PRO A 133 7.32 -3.20 -20.03
C PRO A 133 6.52 -2.13 -19.27
N ILE A 134 7.17 -1.00 -19.00
CA ILE A 134 6.47 0.21 -18.56
C ILE A 134 5.86 0.84 -19.81
N GLY A 135 4.54 0.71 -19.96
CA GLY A 135 3.83 1.26 -21.12
C GLY A 135 3.77 2.78 -21.03
N VAL A 136 3.90 3.47 -22.17
CA VAL A 136 3.66 4.92 -22.26
C VAL A 136 2.25 5.13 -22.79
N VAL A 137 1.41 5.79 -21.99
CA VAL A 137 0.04 6.19 -22.35
C VAL A 137 0.05 7.53 -23.08
N HIS A 138 0.89 8.45 -22.62
CA HIS A 138 1.07 9.77 -23.21
C HIS A 138 2.46 10.31 -22.87
N GLU A 139 3.04 11.11 -23.76
CA GLU A 139 4.32 11.78 -23.54
C GLU A 139 4.31 13.10 -24.31
N ASP A 140 4.58 14.20 -23.59
CA ASP A 140 4.79 15.53 -24.15
C ASP A 140 6.14 16.09 -23.68
N ASP A 141 6.37 17.40 -23.80
CA ASP A 141 7.62 18.04 -23.40
C ASP A 141 7.84 18.05 -21.88
N ASP A 142 6.76 18.05 -21.09
CA ASP A 142 6.77 18.27 -19.64
C ASP A 142 6.51 17.00 -18.83
N ILE A 143 5.68 16.09 -19.32
CA ILE A 143 5.24 14.88 -18.60
C ILE A 143 5.27 13.61 -19.45
N ILE A 144 5.38 12.48 -18.76
CA ILE A 144 5.13 11.14 -19.27
C ILE A 144 4.05 10.50 -18.41
N VAL A 145 2.97 10.06 -19.03
CA VAL A 145 1.94 9.24 -18.41
C VAL A 145 2.23 7.79 -18.75
N ILE A 146 2.43 6.96 -17.73
CA ILE A 146 2.77 5.55 -17.87
C ILE A 146 1.62 4.65 -17.43
N ASN A 147 1.52 3.49 -18.07
CA ASN A 147 0.82 2.33 -17.52
C ASN A 147 1.84 1.52 -16.73
N LYS A 148 1.88 1.75 -15.41
CA LYS A 148 2.78 1.05 -14.50
C LYS A 148 2.37 -0.43 -14.41
N PRO A 149 3.28 -1.38 -14.67
CA PRO A 149 2.99 -2.80 -14.45
C PRO A 149 2.88 -3.10 -12.95
N ALA A 150 2.06 -4.10 -12.61
CA ALA A 150 2.00 -4.62 -11.24
C ALA A 150 3.33 -5.28 -10.86
N GLY A 151 3.72 -5.21 -9.58
CA GLY A 151 4.88 -5.92 -9.04
C GLY A 151 6.15 -5.08 -8.96
N VAL A 152 6.19 -3.93 -9.64
CA VAL A 152 7.32 -2.99 -9.61
C VAL A 152 7.04 -1.84 -8.63
N PRO A 153 7.91 -1.53 -7.66
CA PRO A 153 7.78 -0.34 -6.82
C PRO A 153 8.10 0.95 -7.60
N VAL A 154 7.51 2.07 -7.20
CA VAL A 154 7.71 3.36 -7.90
C VAL A 154 9.13 3.89 -7.71
N HIS A 155 9.58 3.96 -6.45
CA HIS A 155 10.89 4.47 -6.06
C HIS A 155 11.75 3.36 -5.44
N PRO A 156 13.08 3.53 -5.44
CA PRO A 156 13.96 2.77 -4.56
C PRO A 156 13.46 2.80 -3.12
N ALA A 157 13.13 1.64 -2.57
CA ALA A 157 12.59 1.49 -1.22
C ALA A 157 12.76 0.06 -0.71
N GLY A 158 13.15 -0.07 0.56
CA GLY A 158 13.37 -1.37 1.19
C GLY A 158 14.35 -2.23 0.38
N ARG A 159 13.95 -3.46 0.05
CA ARG A 159 14.76 -4.42 -0.73
C ARG A 159 14.96 -4.03 -2.20
N TYR A 160 14.21 -3.07 -2.74
CA TYR A 160 14.26 -2.66 -4.15
C TYR A 160 15.01 -1.34 -4.38
N ASN A 161 15.84 -1.28 -5.41
CA ASN A 161 16.53 -0.09 -5.87
C ASN A 161 16.49 0.00 -7.40
N PHE A 162 17.32 -0.78 -8.11
CA PHE A 162 17.30 -0.85 -9.57
C PHE A 162 15.99 -1.46 -10.09
N ASN A 163 15.37 -2.37 -9.35
CA ASN A 163 14.02 -2.85 -9.62
C ASN A 163 12.96 -1.85 -9.12
N SER A 164 13.00 -0.61 -9.61
CA SER A 164 11.97 0.41 -9.41
C SER A 164 11.63 1.12 -10.71
N VAL A 165 10.43 1.68 -10.83
CA VAL A 165 9.98 2.41 -12.04
C VAL A 165 10.96 3.51 -12.41
N VAL A 166 11.43 4.29 -11.43
CA VAL A 166 12.42 5.37 -11.63
C VAL A 166 13.71 4.85 -12.25
N GLU A 167 14.34 3.82 -11.67
CA GLU A 167 15.62 3.30 -12.18
C GLU A 167 15.46 2.56 -13.51
N ILE A 168 14.35 1.85 -13.72
CA ILE A 168 14.06 1.18 -14.99
C ILE A 168 13.90 2.21 -16.11
N LEU A 169 13.14 3.29 -15.87
CA LEU A 169 12.97 4.36 -16.86
C LEU A 169 14.29 5.09 -17.14
N ARG A 170 15.09 5.38 -16.11
CA ARG A 170 16.45 5.94 -16.26
C ARG A 170 17.32 5.06 -17.17
N ALA A 171 17.33 3.75 -16.91
CA ALA A 171 18.11 2.80 -17.69
C ALA A 171 17.63 2.68 -19.15
N GLN A 172 16.33 2.85 -19.40
CA GLN A 172 15.75 2.83 -20.75
C GLN A 172 15.97 4.12 -21.54
N ARG A 173 16.21 5.26 -20.87
CA ARG A 173 16.31 6.61 -21.45
C ARG A 173 17.66 7.26 -21.10
N ASP A 174 18.75 6.52 -21.32
CA ASP A 174 20.17 6.95 -21.27
C ASP A 174 20.68 7.68 -20.00
N TYR A 175 19.96 7.59 -18.87
CA TYR A 175 20.27 8.19 -17.56
C TYR A 175 20.37 9.73 -17.52
N SER A 176 20.42 10.42 -18.66
CA SER A 176 20.25 11.87 -18.72
C SER A 176 18.84 12.27 -18.30
N PHE A 177 17.88 11.36 -18.52
CA PHE A 177 16.51 11.48 -18.06
C PHE A 177 16.39 11.20 -16.57
N ASN A 178 15.91 12.18 -15.81
CA ASN A 178 15.64 12.04 -14.38
C ASN A 178 14.11 12.02 -14.11
N PRO A 179 13.45 10.84 -14.14
CA PRO A 179 12.02 10.73 -13.95
C PRO A 179 11.63 11.20 -12.55
N SER A 180 10.68 12.13 -12.48
CA SER A 180 10.13 12.67 -11.23
C SER A 180 8.68 12.24 -11.05
N PRO A 181 8.39 11.15 -10.30
CA PRO A 181 7.01 10.70 -10.06
C PRO A 181 6.14 11.77 -9.40
N CYS A 182 4.97 12.05 -10.00
CA CYS A 182 4.01 13.04 -9.48
C CYS A 182 2.95 12.39 -8.58
N ASN A 183 2.76 11.08 -8.72
CA ASN A 183 1.95 10.25 -7.84
C ASN A 183 2.59 8.89 -7.63
N ARG A 184 2.09 8.15 -6.64
CA ARG A 184 2.51 6.77 -6.36
C ARG A 184 1.33 5.81 -6.45
N LEU A 185 1.60 4.64 -7.00
CA LEU A 185 0.77 3.44 -6.86
C LEU A 185 1.51 2.44 -5.96
N ASP A 186 0.78 1.58 -5.28
CA ASP A 186 1.39 0.49 -4.51
C ASP A 186 2.14 -0.46 -5.44
N ARG A 187 3.13 -1.20 -4.91
CA ARG A 187 3.95 -2.15 -5.71
C ARG A 187 3.07 -3.08 -6.53
N LEU A 188 2.06 -3.68 -5.90
CA LEU A 188 1.17 -4.68 -6.50
C LEU A 188 0.07 -4.09 -7.40
N THR A 189 -0.12 -2.78 -7.36
CA THR A 189 -1.14 -2.09 -8.17
C THR A 189 -0.57 -1.69 -9.52
N SER A 190 -1.35 -1.89 -10.57
CA SER A 190 -1.02 -1.47 -11.95
C SER A 190 -1.80 -0.23 -12.36
N GLY A 191 -1.44 0.40 -13.47
CA GLY A 191 -2.24 1.45 -14.11
C GLY A 191 -1.57 2.81 -14.21
N VAL A 192 -2.38 3.84 -14.44
CA VAL A 192 -1.98 5.21 -14.75
C VAL A 192 -1.12 5.82 -13.63
N MET A 193 0.07 6.26 -14.00
CA MET A 193 0.98 7.02 -13.15
C MET A 193 1.66 8.12 -13.95
N PHE A 194 1.98 9.23 -13.30
CA PHE A 194 2.55 10.40 -13.92
C PHE A 194 4.01 10.59 -13.51
N ILE A 195 4.85 10.91 -14.49
CA ILE A 195 6.26 11.22 -14.33
C ILE A 195 6.49 12.59 -14.95
N GLY A 196 6.90 13.58 -14.16
CA GLY A 196 7.42 14.83 -14.69
C GLY A 196 8.80 14.62 -15.30
N LYS A 197 9.01 15.20 -16.48
CA LYS A 197 10.31 15.23 -17.17
C LYS A 197 11.22 16.33 -16.62
N ASN A 198 10.62 17.33 -15.98
CA ASN A 198 11.29 18.39 -15.26
C ASN A 198 10.61 18.66 -13.91
N ARG A 199 11.32 19.36 -13.01
CA ARG A 199 10.84 19.62 -11.64
C ARG A 199 9.57 20.48 -11.62
N ALA A 200 9.48 21.50 -12.47
CA ALA A 200 8.34 22.42 -12.49
C ALA A 200 7.04 21.68 -12.86
N ALA A 201 7.08 20.86 -13.91
CA ALA A 201 5.96 20.02 -14.32
C ALA A 201 5.59 18.99 -13.24
N ALA A 202 6.60 18.38 -12.60
CA ALA A 202 6.35 17.41 -11.54
C ALA A 202 5.66 18.04 -10.32
N ASP A 203 6.11 19.23 -9.91
CA ASP A 203 5.55 19.98 -8.79
C ASP A 203 4.11 20.43 -9.09
N ASP A 204 3.85 21.02 -10.28
CA ASP A 204 2.51 21.45 -10.70
C ASP A 204 1.51 20.30 -10.71
N LEU A 205 1.86 19.17 -11.34
CA LEU A 205 0.96 18.03 -11.42
C LEU A 205 0.74 17.37 -10.06
N SER A 206 1.77 17.33 -9.21
CA SER A 206 1.65 16.83 -7.83
C SER A 206 0.68 17.69 -7.01
N VAL A 207 0.71 19.01 -7.18
CA VAL A 207 -0.23 19.95 -6.55
C VAL A 207 -1.65 19.68 -7.03
N GLN A 208 -1.88 19.57 -8.34
CA GLN A 208 -3.21 19.26 -8.89
C GLN A 208 -3.80 17.96 -8.29
N ILE A 209 -2.99 16.91 -8.19
CA ILE A 209 -3.38 15.61 -7.62
C ILE A 209 -3.65 15.69 -6.11
N LYS A 210 -2.91 16.54 -5.39
CA LYS A 210 -3.02 16.75 -3.94
C LYS A 210 -4.24 17.59 -3.57
N ASP A 211 -4.54 18.61 -4.37
CA ASP A 211 -5.65 19.55 -4.16
C ASP A 211 -7.01 18.96 -4.57
N ARG A 212 -7.06 17.64 -4.83
CA ARG A 212 -8.26 16.86 -5.19
C ARG A 212 -8.96 17.29 -6.47
N THR A 213 -8.35 18.17 -7.27
CA THR A 213 -8.83 18.60 -8.60
C THR A 213 -8.72 17.51 -9.69
N VAL A 214 -8.35 16.29 -9.30
CA VAL A 214 -8.14 15.14 -10.20
C VAL A 214 -9.06 14.01 -9.79
N LYS A 215 -10.01 13.69 -10.66
CA LYS A 215 -10.89 12.52 -10.55
C LYS A 215 -10.08 11.27 -10.86
N LYS A 216 -10.09 10.31 -9.93
CA LYS A 216 -9.34 9.05 -10.03
C LYS A 216 -10.32 7.90 -10.11
N GLU A 217 -10.10 7.01 -11.06
CA GLU A 217 -10.92 5.82 -11.26
C GLU A 217 -10.04 4.58 -11.29
N TYR A 218 -10.43 3.60 -10.50
CA TYR A 218 -9.82 2.29 -10.40
C TYR A 218 -10.83 1.20 -10.76
N VAL A 219 -10.32 0.05 -11.15
CA VAL A 219 -11.09 -1.19 -11.29
C VAL A 219 -10.49 -2.22 -10.34
N ALA A 220 -11.34 -2.99 -9.67
CA ALA A 220 -10.96 -4.07 -8.77
C ALA A 220 -11.77 -5.34 -9.03
N ARG A 221 -11.15 -6.51 -8.83
CA ARG A 221 -11.86 -7.80 -8.76
C ARG A 221 -12.00 -8.22 -7.31
N VAL A 222 -13.24 -8.35 -6.86
CA VAL A 222 -13.56 -8.60 -5.44
C VAL A 222 -14.28 -9.93 -5.25
N VAL A 223 -14.15 -10.50 -4.06
CA VAL A 223 -14.84 -11.73 -3.68
C VAL A 223 -16.36 -11.50 -3.56
N GLY A 224 -17.14 -12.43 -4.10
CA GLY A 224 -18.58 -12.49 -3.98
C GLY A 224 -19.33 -11.53 -4.89
N GLU A 225 -20.64 -11.49 -4.67
CA GLU A 225 -21.55 -10.57 -5.33
C GLU A 225 -21.53 -9.22 -4.61
N PHE A 226 -20.88 -8.22 -5.21
CA PHE A 226 -20.87 -6.85 -4.68
C PHE A 226 -22.27 -6.24 -4.81
N PRO A 227 -22.73 -5.40 -3.87
CA PRO A 227 -24.05 -4.78 -3.96
C PRO A 227 -24.25 -4.00 -5.26
N ASP A 228 -25.48 -4.00 -5.75
CA ASP A 228 -25.86 -3.21 -6.91
C ASP A 228 -26.00 -1.72 -6.56
N GLY A 229 -25.84 -0.85 -7.56
CA GLY A 229 -25.84 0.60 -7.38
C GLY A 229 -24.55 1.17 -6.78
N ASP A 230 -24.62 2.43 -6.35
CA ASP A 230 -23.48 3.16 -5.79
C ASP A 230 -23.39 2.88 -4.28
N VAL A 231 -22.24 2.33 -3.85
CA VAL A 231 -21.91 2.05 -2.45
C VAL A 231 -20.85 3.02 -1.98
N VAL A 232 -21.15 3.81 -0.95
CA VAL A 232 -20.20 4.77 -0.37
C VAL A 232 -19.62 4.20 0.92
N CYS A 233 -18.29 4.14 1.02
CA CYS A 233 -17.59 3.83 2.26
C CYS A 233 -16.88 5.08 2.80
N GLU A 234 -17.36 5.58 3.94
CA GLU A 234 -16.84 6.76 4.66
C GLU A 234 -16.17 6.32 5.98
N LYS A 235 -15.21 5.41 5.88
CA LYS A 235 -14.55 4.85 7.06
C LYS A 235 -13.11 5.37 7.22
N PRO A 236 -12.76 5.98 8.37
CA PRO A 236 -11.41 6.47 8.63
C PRO A 236 -10.39 5.33 8.67
N ILE A 237 -9.16 5.59 8.22
CA ILE A 237 -8.09 4.60 8.09
C ILE A 237 -6.90 5.00 8.96
N LEU A 238 -6.46 4.07 9.79
CA LEU A 238 -5.24 4.18 10.59
C LEU A 238 -4.17 3.20 10.10
N GLN A 239 -2.92 3.64 10.11
CA GLN A 239 -1.77 2.78 9.88
C GLN A 239 -1.44 2.04 11.19
N ILE A 240 -1.75 0.76 11.24
CA ILE A 240 -1.55 -0.10 12.43
C ILE A 240 -0.08 -0.52 12.53
N SER A 241 0.50 -0.97 11.42
CA SER A 241 1.91 -1.38 11.38
C SER A 241 2.59 -0.80 10.15
N PRO A 242 3.38 0.27 10.32
CA PRO A 242 4.22 0.79 9.25
C PRO A 242 5.16 -0.27 8.69
N LYS A 243 5.65 -1.18 9.56
CA LYS A 243 6.57 -2.28 9.22
C LYS A 243 5.95 -3.25 8.21
N LEU A 244 4.68 -3.61 8.41
CA LEU A 244 3.97 -4.56 7.54
C LEU A 244 3.16 -3.88 6.44
N GLY A 245 3.17 -2.53 6.40
CA GLY A 245 2.28 -1.76 5.53
C GLY A 245 0.80 -2.00 5.86
N LEU A 246 0.47 -2.39 7.10
CA LEU A 246 -0.88 -2.73 7.50
C LEU A 246 -1.65 -1.46 7.89
N ASN A 247 -2.77 -1.23 7.21
CA ASN A 247 -3.75 -0.20 7.53
C ASN A 247 -5.11 -0.85 7.81
N ARG A 248 -5.88 -0.33 8.76
CA ARG A 248 -7.24 -0.82 9.10
C ARG A 248 -8.20 0.35 9.31
N VAL A 249 -9.50 0.06 9.27
CA VAL A 249 -10.53 1.03 9.64
C VAL A 249 -10.48 1.26 11.15
N ARG A 250 -10.34 2.52 11.58
CA ARG A 250 -10.32 2.89 13.00
C ARG A 250 -10.92 4.26 13.19
N ALA A 251 -11.72 4.44 14.25
CA ALA A 251 -12.34 5.72 14.57
C ALA A 251 -11.33 6.88 14.73
N ASN A 252 -10.13 6.60 15.26
CA ASN A 252 -9.04 7.57 15.39
C ASN A 252 -8.13 7.68 14.14
N GLY A 253 -8.53 7.04 13.03
CA GLY A 253 -7.83 7.08 11.76
C GLY A 253 -8.02 8.40 11.00
N LYS A 254 -7.31 8.54 9.88
CA LYS A 254 -7.52 9.67 8.97
C LYS A 254 -8.76 9.44 8.13
N GLU A 255 -9.60 10.45 8.00
CA GLU A 255 -10.79 10.38 7.15
C GLU A 255 -10.45 9.89 5.74
N ALA A 256 -11.26 8.94 5.29
CA ALA A 256 -11.14 8.34 3.97
C ALA A 256 -12.52 8.05 3.40
N ARG A 257 -12.66 8.29 2.09
CA ARG A 257 -13.92 8.14 1.38
C ARG A 257 -13.72 7.55 -0.01
N THR A 258 -14.49 6.51 -0.31
CA THR A 258 -14.47 5.85 -1.61
C THR A 258 -15.90 5.55 -2.05
N VAL A 259 -16.19 5.81 -3.33
CA VAL A 259 -17.44 5.38 -3.98
C VAL A 259 -17.15 4.16 -4.83
N PHE A 260 -17.96 3.12 -4.67
CA PHE A 260 -17.86 1.86 -5.40
C PHE A 260 -19.12 1.66 -6.23
N ARG A 261 -18.96 1.06 -7.40
CA ARG A 261 -20.08 0.62 -8.22
C ARG A 261 -19.73 -0.71 -8.86
N ARG A 262 -20.61 -1.71 -8.72
CA ARG A 262 -20.45 -2.98 -9.43
C ARG A 262 -20.62 -2.75 -10.93
N LEU A 263 -19.68 -3.28 -11.72
CA LEU A 263 -19.72 -3.29 -13.17
C LEU A 263 -20.25 -4.63 -13.70
N ALA A 264 -19.86 -5.74 -13.05
CA ALA A 264 -20.33 -7.08 -13.38
C ALA A 264 -20.22 -7.99 -12.16
N TYR A 265 -21.05 -9.02 -12.10
CA TYR A 265 -20.90 -10.15 -11.20
C TYR A 265 -20.87 -11.43 -12.03
N TYR A 266 -19.90 -12.29 -11.74
CA TYR A 266 -19.78 -13.60 -12.33
C TYR A 266 -19.97 -14.64 -11.23
N PRO A 267 -21.04 -15.45 -11.29
CA PRO A 267 -21.25 -16.52 -10.33
C PRO A 267 -20.12 -17.56 -10.44
N PRO A 268 -19.98 -18.44 -9.45
CA PRO A 268 -19.10 -19.59 -9.57
C PRO A 268 -19.40 -20.38 -10.83
N ALA A 269 -18.36 -20.92 -11.47
CA ALA A 269 -18.55 -21.76 -12.65
C ALA A 269 -19.47 -22.95 -12.32
N PRO A 270 -20.54 -23.19 -13.10
CA PRO A 270 -21.29 -24.43 -12.98
C PRO A 270 -20.37 -25.60 -13.32
N ARG A 271 -20.36 -26.65 -12.50
CA ARG A 271 -19.63 -27.89 -12.84
C ARG A 271 -20.26 -28.50 -14.10
N GLU A 272 -19.43 -29.00 -15.01
CA GLU A 272 -19.88 -29.71 -16.22
C GLU A 272 -20.83 -30.87 -15.84
N ALA A 273 -21.93 -30.99 -16.58
CA ALA A 273 -23.14 -31.71 -16.21
C ALA A 273 -23.08 -33.25 -16.38
N ASP A 274 -21.91 -33.87 -16.23
CA ASP A 274 -21.76 -35.32 -16.42
C ASP A 274 -21.79 -36.14 -15.11
N ASP A 275 -21.91 -35.49 -13.95
CA ASP A 275 -22.01 -36.18 -12.63
C ASP A 275 -23.36 -35.90 -11.95
N GLN A 276 -24.46 -36.14 -12.67
CA GLN A 276 -25.79 -36.21 -12.05
C GLN A 276 -25.97 -37.57 -11.38
N THR A 277 -25.56 -37.70 -10.11
CA THR A 277 -26.27 -38.38 -9.00
C THR A 277 -25.39 -38.41 -7.75
N ALA A 278 -25.98 -38.35 -6.56
CA ALA A 278 -25.36 -38.32 -5.21
C ALA A 278 -24.58 -37.03 -4.80
N ALA A 279 -24.04 -36.25 -5.74
CA ALA A 279 -23.24 -35.06 -5.40
C ALA A 279 -24.04 -33.90 -4.76
N ALA A 280 -25.29 -33.67 -5.16
CA ALA A 280 -26.09 -32.56 -4.61
C ALA A 280 -26.43 -32.73 -3.11
N ASP A 281 -26.73 -33.96 -2.68
CA ASP A 281 -27.02 -34.29 -1.28
C ASP A 281 -25.75 -34.34 -0.43
N GLU A 282 -24.61 -34.74 -1.00
CA GLU A 282 -23.30 -34.63 -0.35
C GLU A 282 -22.81 -33.18 -0.27
N GLU A 283 -23.20 -32.29 -1.18
CA GLU A 283 -22.79 -30.88 -1.20
C GLU A 283 -23.56 -30.01 -0.19
N GLU A 284 -24.85 -30.28 0.04
CA GLU A 284 -25.57 -29.66 1.18
C GLU A 284 -25.02 -30.17 2.52
N LYS A 285 -24.54 -31.42 2.53
CA LYS A 285 -23.77 -32.00 3.63
C LYS A 285 -22.40 -31.34 3.80
N GLN A 286 -21.64 -31.11 2.72
CA GLN A 286 -20.33 -30.46 2.77
C GLN A 286 -20.42 -28.97 3.05
N ARG A 287 -21.48 -28.27 2.63
CA ARG A 287 -21.76 -26.88 3.01
C ARG A 287 -22.12 -26.80 4.50
N SER A 288 -22.99 -27.69 4.97
CA SER A 288 -23.35 -27.74 6.40
C SER A 288 -22.22 -28.29 7.29
N GLU A 289 -21.35 -29.16 6.78
CA GLU A 289 -20.14 -29.66 7.45
C GLU A 289 -19.01 -28.63 7.41
N ALA A 290 -18.82 -27.90 6.32
CA ALA A 290 -17.88 -26.77 6.27
C ALA A 290 -18.32 -25.61 7.17
N GLU A 291 -19.63 -25.37 7.31
CA GLU A 291 -20.18 -24.46 8.31
C GLU A 291 -19.98 -24.98 9.75
N LYS A 292 -20.09 -26.31 9.98
CA LYS A 292 -19.83 -26.94 11.29
C LYS A 292 -18.35 -27.06 11.66
N GLU A 293 -17.45 -27.19 10.68
CA GLU A 293 -15.98 -27.24 10.85
C GLU A 293 -15.35 -25.84 10.93
N GLY A 294 -16.14 -24.76 10.79
CA GLY A 294 -15.62 -23.39 10.78
C GLY A 294 -14.84 -23.03 9.51
N LYS A 295 -15.13 -23.71 8.39
CA LYS A 295 -14.51 -23.54 7.06
C LYS A 295 -15.44 -22.94 5.97
N PRO A 296 -16.10 -21.79 6.19
CA PRO A 296 -17.09 -21.21 5.26
C PRO A 296 -16.53 -20.81 3.88
N TRP A 297 -15.20 -20.82 3.69
CA TRP A 297 -14.51 -20.53 2.43
C TRP A 297 -14.67 -21.60 1.34
N LYS A 298 -15.18 -22.79 1.68
CA LYS A 298 -15.62 -23.77 0.67
C LYS A 298 -16.92 -23.37 -0.03
N SER A 299 -17.67 -22.40 0.50
CA SER A 299 -18.80 -21.83 -0.25
C SER A 299 -18.25 -21.04 -1.43
N LEU A 300 -18.41 -21.59 -2.64
CA LEU A 300 -18.06 -20.89 -3.87
C LEU A 300 -18.86 -19.58 -3.93
N ARG A 301 -18.22 -18.46 -3.65
CA ARG A 301 -18.75 -17.12 -3.87
C ARG A 301 -18.10 -16.67 -5.16
N GLY A 302 -18.87 -16.28 -6.16
CA GLY A 302 -18.33 -15.80 -7.44
C GLY A 302 -17.44 -14.58 -7.26
N TYR A 303 -17.24 -13.79 -8.30
CA TYR A 303 -16.50 -12.54 -8.16
C TYR A 303 -17.19 -11.40 -8.87
N SER A 304 -16.97 -10.19 -8.37
CA SER A 304 -17.47 -8.97 -8.99
C SER A 304 -16.33 -8.13 -9.52
N ILE A 305 -16.57 -7.45 -10.64
CA ILE A 305 -15.74 -6.35 -11.11
C ILE A 305 -16.36 -5.07 -10.60
N VAL A 306 -15.56 -4.27 -9.88
CA VAL A 306 -16.02 -3.08 -9.19
C VAL A 306 -15.20 -1.88 -9.67
N ARG A 307 -15.90 -0.82 -10.07
CA ARG A 307 -15.32 0.50 -10.26
C ARG A 307 -15.15 1.17 -8.90
N CYS A 308 -13.98 1.71 -8.63
CA CYS A 308 -13.68 2.42 -7.39
C CYS A 308 -13.25 3.85 -7.67
N ARG A 309 -13.87 4.82 -7.01
CA ARG A 309 -13.55 6.25 -7.08
C ARG A 309 -13.17 6.76 -5.70
N PRO A 310 -11.88 6.78 -5.35
CA PRO A 310 -11.43 7.33 -4.08
C PRO A 310 -11.44 8.86 -4.13
N LEU A 311 -12.19 9.50 -3.22
CA LEU A 311 -12.26 10.96 -3.08
C LEU A 311 -11.16 11.50 -2.14
N THR A 312 -10.48 10.60 -1.45
CA THR A 312 -9.29 10.85 -0.63
C THR A 312 -8.14 9.96 -1.08
N GLY A 313 -6.90 10.26 -0.66
CA GLY A 313 -5.72 9.47 -1.02
C GLY A 313 -4.99 8.87 0.19
N ARG A 314 -5.58 7.88 0.88
CA ARG A 314 -4.88 7.14 1.95
C ARG A 314 -4.20 5.89 1.41
N THR A 315 -3.10 5.48 2.05
CA THR A 315 -2.41 4.23 1.72
C THR A 315 -3.37 3.05 1.85
N HIS A 316 -3.42 2.18 0.84
CA HIS A 316 -4.30 1.00 0.78
C HIS A 316 -5.80 1.31 0.88
N GLN A 317 -6.25 2.54 0.66
CA GLN A 317 -7.64 2.96 0.94
C GLN A 317 -8.69 2.05 0.31
N ILE A 318 -8.60 1.80 -1.00
CA ILE A 318 -9.54 0.95 -1.73
C ILE A 318 -9.53 -0.47 -1.16
N ARG A 319 -8.35 -1.02 -0.87
CA ARG A 319 -8.16 -2.39 -0.38
C ARG A 319 -8.82 -2.58 0.99
N VAL A 320 -8.59 -1.64 1.91
CA VAL A 320 -9.14 -1.63 3.28
C VAL A 320 -10.64 -1.41 3.26
N HIS A 321 -11.14 -0.46 2.46
CA HIS A 321 -12.58 -0.20 2.35
C HIS A 321 -13.34 -1.40 1.76
N LEU A 322 -12.81 -2.04 0.72
CA LEU A 322 -13.38 -3.25 0.14
C LEU A 322 -13.40 -4.42 1.13
N GLN A 323 -12.31 -4.62 1.89
CA GLN A 323 -12.27 -5.59 2.98
C GLN A 323 -13.33 -5.29 4.05
N PHE A 324 -13.41 -4.05 4.52
CA PHE A 324 -14.37 -3.63 5.53
C PHE A 324 -15.82 -3.87 5.08
N LEU A 325 -16.12 -3.65 3.80
CA LEU A 325 -17.43 -3.94 3.22
C LEU A 325 -17.72 -5.46 3.07
N GLY A 326 -16.74 -6.33 3.32
CA GLY A 326 -16.86 -7.79 3.18
C GLY A 326 -16.54 -8.32 1.78
N HIS A 327 -15.99 -7.47 0.91
CA HIS A 327 -15.67 -7.79 -0.48
C HIS A 327 -14.19 -7.49 -0.77
N PRO A 328 -13.23 -8.13 -0.07
CA PRO A 328 -11.81 -7.87 -0.32
C PRO A 328 -11.42 -8.22 -1.76
N ILE A 329 -10.36 -7.59 -2.24
CA ILE A 329 -9.79 -7.90 -3.56
C ILE A 329 -9.32 -9.35 -3.55
N SER A 330 -9.76 -10.16 -4.52
CA SER A 330 -9.73 -11.62 -4.38
C SER A 330 -8.33 -12.20 -4.13
N ASN A 331 -7.30 -11.64 -4.76
CA ASN A 331 -5.93 -12.09 -4.63
C ASN A 331 -5.05 -11.17 -3.76
N ASP A 332 -5.66 -10.40 -2.86
CA ASP A 332 -4.91 -9.51 -1.97
C ASP A 332 -4.19 -10.31 -0.87
N PRO A 333 -2.85 -10.33 -0.82
CA PRO A 333 -2.10 -11.16 0.12
C PRO A 333 -2.19 -10.68 1.58
N ILE A 334 -2.63 -9.44 1.79
CA ILE A 334 -2.83 -8.88 3.13
C ILE A 334 -4.31 -9.01 3.48
N TYR A 335 -5.17 -8.34 2.73
CA TYR A 335 -6.54 -8.08 3.16
C TYR A 335 -7.53 -9.20 2.82
N ALA A 336 -7.15 -10.14 1.96
CA ALA A 336 -7.92 -11.36 1.68
C ALA A 336 -7.31 -12.59 2.39
N ASN A 337 -6.55 -12.39 3.47
CA ASN A 337 -5.89 -13.47 4.21
C ASN A 337 -6.69 -13.90 5.45
N GLN A 338 -7.37 -15.04 5.35
CA GLN A 338 -8.21 -15.57 6.43
C GLN A 338 -7.42 -16.08 7.63
N ARG A 339 -6.16 -16.50 7.47
CA ARG A 339 -5.31 -16.89 8.62
C ARG A 339 -5.02 -15.68 9.51
N VAL A 340 -4.88 -14.51 8.88
CA VAL A 340 -4.62 -13.25 9.58
C VAL A 340 -5.90 -12.63 10.12
N PHE A 341 -6.99 -12.61 9.36
CA PHE A 341 -8.22 -11.87 9.74
C PHE A 341 -9.41 -12.74 10.15
N GLY A 342 -9.25 -14.06 10.14
CA GLY A 342 -10.35 -15.00 10.36
C GLY A 342 -11.30 -15.11 9.15
N PRO A 343 -12.36 -15.94 9.27
CA PRO A 343 -13.29 -16.22 8.18
C PRO A 343 -14.12 -15.00 7.75
N ALA A 344 -14.35 -14.04 8.67
CA ALA A 344 -15.08 -12.80 8.38
C ALA A 344 -14.21 -11.74 7.68
N LEU A 345 -12.89 -11.97 7.55
CA LEU A 345 -11.95 -11.06 6.87
C LEU A 345 -12.07 -9.60 7.33
N ALA A 346 -12.22 -9.37 8.64
CA ALA A 346 -12.41 -8.03 9.22
C ALA A 346 -13.56 -7.20 8.61
N GLN A 347 -14.60 -7.87 8.06
CA GLN A 347 -15.82 -7.20 7.62
C GLN A 347 -16.46 -6.43 8.79
N ASN A 348 -16.79 -5.17 8.55
CA ASN A 348 -17.36 -4.24 9.53
C ASN A 348 -16.55 -4.09 10.82
N ASP A 349 -15.26 -4.44 10.82
CA ASP A 349 -14.44 -4.46 12.01
C ASP A 349 -13.62 -3.18 12.17
N ASP A 350 -13.94 -2.42 13.21
CA ASP A 350 -13.26 -1.18 13.61
C ASP A 350 -12.63 -1.27 15.01
N ARG A 351 -12.66 -2.46 15.63
CA ARG A 351 -12.13 -2.73 16.97
C ARG A 351 -10.61 -2.82 16.97
N SER A 352 -9.96 -2.41 18.05
CA SER A 352 -8.49 -2.35 18.17
C SER A 352 -7.87 -3.45 19.05
N ASP A 353 -8.68 -4.29 19.70
CA ASP A 353 -8.24 -5.28 20.69
C ASP A 353 -7.41 -6.42 20.09
N ASP A 354 -7.52 -6.66 18.78
CA ASP A 354 -6.82 -7.73 18.06
C ASP A 354 -5.64 -7.25 17.19
N ASP A 355 -5.29 -5.96 17.23
CA ASP A 355 -4.28 -5.37 16.34
C ASP A 355 -2.90 -6.03 16.48
N ASP A 356 -2.42 -6.23 17.71
CA ASP A 356 -1.10 -6.82 17.97
C ASP A 356 -1.02 -8.30 17.53
N ASP A 357 -2.11 -9.04 17.69
CA ASP A 357 -2.20 -10.42 17.25
C ASP A 357 -2.22 -10.53 15.71
N ILE A 358 -2.99 -9.67 15.04
CA ILE A 358 -3.02 -9.57 13.58
C ILE A 358 -1.63 -9.18 13.04
N VAL A 359 -0.96 -8.21 13.65
CA VAL A 359 0.41 -7.82 13.28
C VAL A 359 1.37 -8.99 13.46
N THR A 360 1.22 -9.77 14.53
CA THR A 360 2.05 -10.95 14.79
C THR A 360 1.82 -12.03 13.74
N ARG A 361 0.55 -12.37 13.44
CA ARG A 361 0.19 -13.37 12.42
C ARG A 361 0.66 -12.96 11.03
N LEU A 362 0.44 -11.71 10.63
CA LEU A 362 0.88 -11.18 9.34
C LEU A 362 2.42 -11.14 9.25
N GLY A 363 3.12 -10.89 10.36
CA GLY A 363 4.59 -10.86 10.40
C GLY A 363 5.28 -12.21 10.16
N ARG A 364 4.55 -13.33 10.27
CA ARG A 364 5.04 -14.69 9.95
C ARG A 364 4.91 -15.03 8.46
N MET A 365 4.00 -14.36 7.75
CA MET A 365 3.79 -14.53 6.31
C MET A 365 5.02 -14.03 5.52
N GLY A 366 5.48 -14.80 4.54
CA GLY A 366 6.67 -14.53 3.73
C GLY A 366 8.02 -14.83 4.42
N LYS A 367 8.00 -15.36 5.64
CA LYS A 367 9.18 -15.86 6.36
C LYS A 367 9.12 -17.38 6.54
N ASP A 368 8.11 -17.82 7.28
CA ASP A 368 7.91 -19.23 7.65
C ASP A 368 6.68 -19.82 6.96
N GLU A 369 5.74 -18.97 6.51
CA GLU A 369 4.45 -19.34 5.92
C GLU A 369 4.16 -18.53 4.64
N VAL A 370 3.40 -19.10 3.71
CA VAL A 370 2.97 -18.39 2.47
C VAL A 370 1.72 -17.57 2.74
N ALA A 371 1.62 -16.37 2.16
CA ALA A 371 0.40 -15.56 2.24
C ALA A 371 -0.75 -16.24 1.47
N GLU A 372 -1.82 -16.58 2.17
CA GLU A 372 -3.04 -17.15 1.57
C GLU A 372 -3.96 -16.02 1.09
N ALA A 373 -4.41 -16.08 -0.17
CA ALA A 373 -5.41 -15.16 -0.70
C ALA A 373 -6.63 -15.95 -1.20
N VAL A 374 -7.83 -15.46 -0.90
CA VAL A 374 -9.13 -16.14 -1.14
C VAL A 374 -9.38 -16.51 -2.62
N ALA A 375 -8.60 -16.02 -3.57
CA ALA A 375 -8.75 -16.32 -5.00
C ALA A 375 -8.56 -17.80 -5.39
N TYR A 376 -7.96 -18.64 -4.56
CA TYR A 376 -7.65 -20.03 -4.94
C TYR A 376 -8.74 -20.99 -4.45
N HIS A 377 -9.69 -21.26 -5.35
CA HIS A 377 -10.83 -22.13 -5.09
C HIS A 377 -10.52 -23.62 -5.42
N ASP A 378 -9.27 -23.92 -5.75
CA ASP A 378 -8.79 -25.27 -6.10
C ASP A 378 -7.53 -25.58 -5.27
N GLU A 379 -7.60 -26.61 -4.42
CA GLU A 379 -6.50 -27.05 -3.55
C GLU A 379 -5.23 -27.35 -4.35
N MET A 380 -5.34 -27.83 -5.60
CA MET A 380 -4.17 -28.04 -6.48
C MET A 380 -3.51 -26.73 -6.92
N VAL A 381 -4.31 -25.70 -7.21
CA VAL A 381 -3.81 -24.38 -7.65
C VAL A 381 -3.19 -23.63 -6.46
N ASP A 382 -3.79 -23.75 -5.28
CA ASP A 382 -3.24 -23.18 -4.04
C ASP A 382 -1.91 -23.86 -3.67
N ASP A 383 -1.83 -25.19 -3.71
CA ASP A 383 -0.58 -25.91 -3.45
C ASP A 383 0.50 -25.66 -4.51
N TYR A 384 0.11 -25.48 -5.78
CA TYR A 384 1.02 -25.05 -6.84
C TYR A 384 1.58 -23.65 -6.57
N ASN A 385 0.73 -22.71 -6.16
CA ASN A 385 1.14 -21.34 -5.83
C ASN A 385 2.02 -21.29 -4.57
N LYS A 386 1.72 -22.08 -3.52
CA LYS A 386 2.58 -22.24 -2.34
C LYS A 386 3.97 -22.76 -2.67
N ARG A 387 4.09 -23.65 -3.66
CA ARG A 387 5.39 -24.15 -4.13
C ARG A 387 6.20 -23.10 -4.88
N LYS A 388 5.54 -22.10 -5.46
CA LYS A 388 6.13 -21.04 -6.29
C LYS A 388 6.15 -19.65 -5.64
N ALA A 389 5.80 -19.52 -4.36
CA ALA A 389 5.83 -18.25 -3.64
C ALA A 389 7.26 -17.87 -3.18
N GLU A 390 7.51 -16.57 -2.99
CA GLU A 390 8.76 -16.03 -2.45
C GLU A 390 8.91 -16.48 -0.98
N LYS A 391 9.90 -17.35 -0.73
CA LYS A 391 10.27 -17.83 0.61
C LYS A 391 11.77 -18.03 0.70
N LEU A 392 12.30 -18.19 1.90
CA LEU A 392 13.71 -18.54 2.09
C LEU A 392 14.02 -19.86 1.36
N SER A 393 14.99 -19.85 0.45
CA SER A 393 15.38 -21.05 -0.31
C SER A 393 16.21 -22.03 0.52
N GLY A 394 16.78 -21.57 1.63
CA GLY A 394 17.78 -22.31 2.42
C GLY A 394 19.20 -22.15 1.87
N GLU A 395 19.35 -21.53 0.69
CA GLU A 395 20.64 -21.19 0.12
C GLU A 395 21.14 -19.85 0.69
N VAL A 396 22.45 -19.66 0.66
CA VAL A 396 23.10 -18.42 1.08
C VAL A 396 23.95 -17.86 -0.05
N CYS A 397 24.13 -16.55 -0.08
CA CYS A 397 25.06 -15.93 -1.00
C CYS A 397 26.51 -16.23 -0.62
N ASP A 398 27.31 -16.75 -1.55
CA ASP A 398 28.73 -17.07 -1.33
C ASP A 398 29.60 -15.86 -0.92
N ILE A 399 29.17 -14.64 -1.24
CA ILE A 399 29.92 -13.41 -0.97
C ILE A 399 29.60 -12.86 0.43
N CYS A 400 28.33 -12.86 0.83
CA CYS A 400 27.87 -12.15 2.03
C CYS A 400 27.05 -13.01 3.00
N ASN A 401 26.98 -14.31 2.75
CA ASN A 401 26.24 -15.31 3.53
C ASN A 401 24.76 -14.96 3.79
N THR A 402 24.20 -14.09 2.96
CA THR A 402 22.81 -13.66 3.05
C THR A 402 21.91 -14.79 2.58
N ALA A 403 20.92 -15.16 3.40
CA ALA A 403 19.90 -16.13 2.98
C ALA A 403 19.15 -15.61 1.74
N LEU A 404 19.06 -16.46 0.72
CA LEU A 404 18.42 -16.15 -0.54
C LEU A 404 16.94 -16.54 -0.52
N TYR A 405 16.17 -15.88 -1.37
CA TYR A 405 14.74 -16.13 -1.54
C TYR A 405 14.50 -16.82 -2.88
N THR A 406 13.51 -17.70 -2.92
CA THR A 406 12.97 -18.25 -4.17
C THR A 406 12.28 -17.16 -4.98
N ASP A 407 12.08 -17.43 -6.27
CA ASP A 407 11.34 -16.52 -7.13
C ASP A 407 9.91 -16.30 -6.64
N PRO A 408 9.37 -15.08 -6.77
CA PRO A 408 7.99 -14.79 -6.46
C PRO A 408 7.07 -15.46 -7.48
N GLY A 409 5.91 -15.90 -6.99
CA GLY A 409 4.87 -16.45 -7.85
C GLY A 409 4.19 -15.35 -8.65
N VAL A 410 3.55 -15.70 -9.77
CA VAL A 410 2.75 -14.75 -10.57
C VAL A 410 1.70 -14.03 -9.71
N HIS A 411 1.17 -14.73 -8.71
CA HIS A 411 0.20 -14.20 -7.77
C HIS A 411 0.75 -13.15 -6.80
N GLU A 412 2.06 -13.11 -6.57
CA GLU A 412 2.74 -12.14 -5.70
C GLU A 412 3.27 -10.92 -6.48
N LEU A 413 3.19 -10.99 -7.81
CA LEU A 413 3.58 -9.90 -8.71
C LEU A 413 2.44 -8.91 -8.94
N GLY A 414 1.21 -9.16 -8.47
CA GLY A 414 0.15 -8.18 -8.63
C GLY A 414 -1.15 -8.56 -7.94
N ILE A 415 -1.96 -7.54 -7.66
CA ILE A 415 -3.33 -7.71 -7.19
C ILE A 415 -4.32 -7.28 -8.28
N TYR A 416 -5.56 -7.74 -8.17
CA TYR A 416 -6.67 -7.30 -9.02
C TYR A 416 -7.15 -5.90 -8.64
N LEU A 417 -6.24 -4.94 -8.76
CA LEU A 417 -6.46 -3.51 -8.61
C LEU A 417 -5.69 -2.78 -9.72
N HIS A 418 -6.40 -1.99 -10.51
CA HIS A 418 -5.84 -1.25 -11.61
C HIS A 418 -6.31 0.20 -11.59
N ALA A 419 -5.37 1.14 -11.65
CA ALA A 419 -5.63 2.57 -11.75
C ALA A 419 -5.96 2.90 -13.21
N ARG A 420 -7.25 2.84 -13.56
CA ARG A 420 -7.72 2.90 -14.96
C ARG A 420 -7.60 4.30 -15.55
N LYS A 421 -8.06 5.32 -14.83
CA LYS A 421 -8.27 6.66 -15.41
C LYS A 421 -8.05 7.77 -14.41
N TYR A 422 -7.36 8.82 -14.88
CA TYR A 422 -7.17 10.07 -14.16
C TYR A 422 -7.63 11.20 -15.07
N ALA A 423 -8.47 12.10 -14.56
CA ALA A 423 -8.96 13.24 -15.31
C ALA A 423 -8.95 14.51 -14.45
N CYS A 424 -8.51 15.62 -15.03
CA CYS A 424 -8.63 16.93 -14.41
C CYS A 424 -10.10 17.35 -14.41
N GLU A 425 -10.59 17.83 -13.27
CA GLU A 425 -11.97 18.30 -13.12
C GLU A 425 -12.30 19.45 -14.07
N ALA A 426 -11.33 20.34 -14.32
CA ALA A 426 -11.47 21.43 -15.29
C ALA A 426 -11.48 20.97 -16.77
N GLY A 427 -11.43 19.66 -17.04
CA GLY A 427 -11.49 19.09 -18.38
C GLY A 427 -10.25 19.28 -19.25
N ARG A 428 -9.15 19.80 -18.67
CA ARG A 428 -7.91 20.11 -19.42
C ARG A 428 -7.20 18.87 -19.97
N TRP A 429 -7.28 17.76 -19.25
CA TRP A 429 -6.65 16.51 -19.64
C TRP A 429 -7.40 15.32 -19.01
N SER A 430 -7.34 14.19 -19.70
CA SER A 430 -7.89 12.91 -19.26
C SER A 430 -7.06 11.79 -19.86
N TYR A 431 -6.46 10.97 -19.01
CA TYR A 431 -5.64 9.83 -19.42
C TYR A 431 -6.23 8.55 -18.86
N GLU A 432 -6.30 7.52 -19.70
CA GLU A 432 -6.82 6.21 -19.34
C GLU A 432 -6.03 5.09 -20.00
N THR A 433 -6.10 3.92 -19.38
CA THR A 433 -5.58 2.66 -19.89
C THR A 433 -6.73 1.75 -20.29
N GLU A 434 -6.40 0.73 -21.10
CA GLU A 434 -7.30 -0.40 -21.33
C GLU A 434 -7.57 -1.16 -20.02
N LEU A 435 -8.67 -1.92 -20.00
CA LEU A 435 -8.96 -2.81 -18.89
C LEU A 435 -7.94 -3.96 -18.86
N PRO A 436 -7.44 -4.33 -17.68
CA PRO A 436 -6.55 -5.48 -17.57
C PRO A 436 -7.32 -6.77 -17.90
N ALA A 437 -6.62 -7.78 -18.43
CA ALA A 437 -7.24 -9.04 -18.86
C ALA A 437 -8.10 -9.73 -17.79
N TRP A 438 -7.74 -9.60 -16.51
CA TRP A 438 -8.51 -10.18 -15.40
C TRP A 438 -9.84 -9.46 -15.09
N ALA A 439 -10.05 -8.26 -15.65
CA ALA A 439 -11.28 -7.48 -15.52
C ALA A 439 -12.25 -7.67 -16.69
N LEU A 440 -11.78 -8.24 -17.79
CA LEU A 440 -12.60 -8.56 -18.96
C LEU A 440 -13.57 -9.71 -18.64
N PRO A 441 -14.75 -9.76 -19.28
CA PRO A 441 -15.69 -10.84 -19.07
C PRO A 441 -15.11 -12.20 -19.49
N PRO A 442 -15.39 -13.26 -18.73
CA PRO A 442 -15.12 -14.63 -19.17
C PRO A 442 -15.99 -14.98 -20.38
N ALA A 443 -15.57 -15.98 -21.14
CA ALA A 443 -16.30 -16.43 -22.33
C ALA A 443 -17.76 -16.79 -21.99
N GLY A 444 -18.70 -16.27 -22.78
CA GLY A 444 -20.13 -16.51 -22.58
C GLY A 444 -20.82 -15.64 -21.52
N TYR A 445 -20.10 -14.73 -20.87
CA TYR A 445 -20.67 -13.75 -19.95
C TYR A 445 -20.60 -12.34 -20.53
N GLU A 446 -21.60 -11.51 -20.22
CA GLU A 446 -21.55 -10.08 -20.46
C GLU A 446 -20.78 -9.36 -19.35
N GLY A 447 -20.12 -8.27 -19.69
CA GLY A 447 -19.34 -7.49 -18.73
C GLY A 447 -18.58 -6.35 -19.39
N PRO A 448 -17.69 -5.67 -18.65
CA PRO A 448 -16.96 -4.53 -19.17
C PRO A 448 -15.92 -4.97 -20.22
N THR A 449 -16.17 -4.62 -21.49
CA THR A 449 -15.33 -4.99 -22.66
C THR A 449 -14.50 -3.84 -23.21
N GLU A 450 -14.93 -2.59 -23.03
CA GLU A 450 -14.24 -1.39 -23.49
C GLU A 450 -14.11 -0.37 -22.36
N ALA A 451 -13.28 0.64 -22.60
CA ALA A 451 -13.31 1.87 -21.82
C ALA A 451 -14.71 2.48 -21.96
N THR A 452 -15.62 2.17 -21.04
CA THR A 452 -17.00 2.66 -21.10
C THR A 452 -16.99 4.17 -21.32
N VAL A 453 -17.53 4.59 -22.47
CA VAL A 453 -17.92 5.99 -22.72
C VAL A 453 -19.14 6.24 -21.85
N GLU A 454 -18.93 6.41 -20.55
CA GLU A 454 -19.97 6.91 -19.66
C GLU A 454 -19.79 8.43 -19.55
N SER A 455 -20.77 9.16 -20.10
CA SER A 455 -21.11 10.51 -19.68
C SER A 455 -21.23 10.51 -18.16
N ASP A 456 -20.29 11.11 -17.43
CA ASP A 456 -20.14 11.04 -15.95
C ASP A 456 -21.50 11.04 -15.20
N PRO A 457 -22.14 9.87 -14.97
CA PRO A 457 -23.45 9.82 -14.34
C PRO A 457 -23.33 10.17 -12.86
N LEU A 458 -22.11 10.05 -12.32
CA LEU A 458 -21.77 10.22 -10.94
C LEU A 458 -21.49 11.65 -10.53
N ALA A 459 -21.16 12.59 -11.44
CA ALA A 459 -21.26 14.01 -11.09
C ALA A 459 -22.73 14.37 -10.74
N ALA A 460 -23.68 13.81 -11.51
CA ALA A 460 -25.10 13.95 -11.20
C ALA A 460 -25.54 13.12 -9.97
N ASP A 461 -24.89 11.97 -9.68
CA ASP A 461 -25.26 11.12 -8.54
C ASP A 461 -24.53 11.47 -7.23
N LEU A 462 -23.35 12.10 -7.24
CA LEU A 462 -22.71 12.67 -6.04
C LEU A 462 -23.62 13.72 -5.40
N ALA A 463 -24.22 14.60 -6.21
CA ALA A 463 -25.22 15.55 -5.74
C ALA A 463 -26.45 14.86 -5.11
N LYS A 464 -26.93 13.74 -5.70
CA LYS A 464 -28.03 12.94 -5.12
C LYS A 464 -27.65 12.22 -3.82
N LEU A 465 -26.37 11.90 -3.65
CA LEU A 465 -25.80 11.36 -2.41
C LEU A 465 -25.52 12.45 -1.37
N GLY A 466 -25.88 13.70 -1.66
CA GLY A 466 -25.65 14.86 -0.81
C GLY A 466 -24.18 15.26 -0.73
N LEU A 467 -23.44 15.15 -1.83
CA LEU A 467 -22.00 15.37 -1.91
C LEU A 467 -21.65 16.42 -2.96
N ASN A 468 -20.68 17.26 -2.63
CA ASN A 468 -20.05 18.18 -3.56
C ASN A 468 -19.10 17.42 -4.51
N ASP A 469 -18.73 18.05 -5.63
CA ASP A 469 -17.83 17.45 -6.63
C ASP A 469 -16.43 17.11 -6.07
N ASP A 470 -16.00 17.82 -5.02
CA ASP A 470 -14.75 17.56 -4.28
C ASP A 470 -14.87 16.41 -3.24
N GLY A 471 -16.04 15.77 -3.18
CA GLY A 471 -16.37 14.68 -2.27
C GLY A 471 -16.69 15.09 -0.83
N THR A 472 -16.81 16.39 -0.54
CA THR A 472 -17.30 16.88 0.75
C THR A 472 -18.82 16.74 0.87
N VAL A 473 -19.32 16.63 2.10
CA VAL A 473 -20.76 16.52 2.37
C VAL A 473 -21.42 17.89 2.13
N THR A 474 -22.57 17.91 1.44
CA THR A 474 -23.34 19.14 1.21
C THR A 474 -23.85 19.70 2.53
N GLU A 475 -24.04 21.03 2.59
CA GLU A 475 -24.53 21.69 3.80
C GLU A 475 -25.94 21.19 4.20
N GLU A 476 -26.73 20.76 3.23
CA GLU A 476 -28.05 20.15 3.43
C GLU A 476 -27.97 18.78 4.12
N ARG A 477 -27.08 17.90 3.66
CA ARG A 477 -26.86 16.58 4.28
C ARG A 477 -26.25 16.73 5.68
N ARG A 478 -25.33 17.68 5.87
CA ARG A 478 -24.74 18.00 7.18
C ARG A 478 -25.80 18.48 8.19
N LYS A 479 -26.78 19.28 7.76
CA LYS A 479 -27.90 19.71 8.61
C LYS A 479 -28.86 18.56 8.93
N ALA A 480 -29.09 17.64 7.98
CA ALA A 480 -29.92 16.46 8.20
C ALA A 480 -29.29 15.45 9.19
N GLU A 481 -27.97 15.24 9.11
CA GLU A 481 -27.23 14.37 10.04
C GLU A 481 -27.17 14.97 11.46
N ALA A 482 -26.91 16.28 11.58
CA ALA A 482 -26.94 16.98 12.87
C ALA A 482 -28.35 17.02 13.52
N GLY A 483 -29.41 17.05 12.71
CA GLY A 483 -30.79 16.95 13.19
C GLY A 483 -31.16 15.55 13.70
N LYS A 484 -30.54 14.49 13.15
CA LYS A 484 -30.72 13.10 13.61
C LYS A 484 -30.00 12.84 14.94
N GLU A 485 -28.78 13.32 15.10
CA GLU A 485 -28.05 13.23 16.38
C GLU A 485 -28.76 14.00 17.52
N ALA A 486 -29.44 15.11 17.20
CA ALA A 486 -30.24 15.85 18.17
C ALA A 486 -31.54 15.11 18.55
N ALA A 487 -32.17 14.40 17.61
CA ALA A 487 -33.39 13.62 17.87
C ALA A 487 -33.12 12.33 18.66
N ASP A 488 -32.00 11.64 18.37
CA ASP A 488 -31.59 10.43 19.11
C ASP A 488 -31.06 10.76 20.53
N GLY A 489 -30.69 12.02 20.79
CA GLY A 489 -30.25 12.51 22.10
C GLY A 489 -31.38 12.86 23.09
N GLU A 490 -32.63 12.99 22.63
CA GLU A 490 -33.78 13.33 23.48
C GLU A 490 -34.51 12.11 24.08
N GLU A 491 -34.19 10.88 23.66
CA GLU A 491 -34.88 9.66 24.10
C GLU A 491 -34.22 8.91 25.28
N GLN A 492 -33.23 9.52 25.94
CA GLN A 492 -32.60 8.96 27.16
C GLN A 492 -32.69 9.94 28.35
N GLN A 493 -33.88 10.05 28.96
CA GLN A 493 -34.00 10.50 30.35
C GLN A 493 -34.42 9.31 31.23
N PRO A 494 -33.68 8.98 32.31
CA PRO A 494 -34.05 7.90 33.21
C PRO A 494 -35.18 8.34 34.16
N ALA A 495 -36.23 7.51 34.26
CA ALA A 495 -37.31 7.68 35.23
C ALA A 495 -36.77 7.56 36.67
N ALA A 496 -36.88 8.64 37.43
CA ALA A 496 -36.55 8.67 38.85
C ALA A 496 -37.62 7.93 39.67
N VAL A 497 -37.21 6.89 40.39
CA VAL A 497 -38.03 6.16 41.37
C VAL A 497 -38.15 7.00 42.64
N ALA A 498 -39.35 7.48 42.94
CA ALA A 498 -39.68 8.13 44.20
C ALA A 498 -39.95 7.09 45.30
N VAL A 499 -39.10 7.06 46.33
CA VAL A 499 -39.36 6.36 47.60
C VAL A 499 -40.08 7.34 48.52
N ALA A 500 -41.36 7.07 48.81
CA ALA A 500 -42.12 7.77 49.84
C ALA A 500 -42.09 6.95 51.14
N ALA A 501 -41.74 7.62 52.24
CA ALA A 501 -41.85 7.10 53.59
C ALA A 501 -43.31 7.20 54.08
N ALA A 502 -43.86 6.08 54.53
CA ALA A 502 -44.81 5.93 55.65
C ALA A 502 -44.97 4.44 55.98
#